data_AF-A0AAE4CEX7-F1
#
_entry.id   AF-A0AAE4CEX7-F1
#
_cell.length_a   1.000
_cell.length_b   1.000
_cell.length_c   1.000
_cell.angle_alpha   90.00
_cell.angle_beta   90.00
_cell.angle_gamma   90.00
#
_symmetry.space_group_name_H-M   'P 1'
#
loop_
_entity.id
_entity.type
_entity.pdbx_description
1 polymer ?
#
loop_
_entity_poly.entity_id
_entity_poly.type
_entity_poly.pdbx_seq_one_letter_code
_entity_poly.pdbx_strand_id
1 'polypeptide(L)'
;MIQGIANVQQRIQQLQTQLGLNPTVTNPVVVSTSGATATGGTSFASALTAAAGPAPATGGATGAGVVDAAKKYLGVPYVFGSTNPDKGLDCSSLVQRAYADLGVKLPRIAADQAKAGTAVPSLDQARPGDILAFNRPVDHVGIYLGDNKMIAAPKPGDHVKIQKVYETPSTIRRVLDAPVAAAPSAASVAGLRAAALGTSPSLSGVPYADLFTQAAAKHGVPAKLLAAVAKVESSYNPRAVSPAGAQGLMQLMPSTARGLGVDNAFDPKQAIEGAAKLLKSNLKEFKSLDLALAAYNAGGGAVKKYDGIPPFAETRAYVPKVKAALAALG
;
A
#
# COMPACT_ATOMS: atom_id res chain seq x y z
N MET A 1 -22.12 45.54 -7.59
CA MET A 1 -21.46 44.20 -7.64
C MET A 1 -22.09 43.22 -6.63
N ILE A 2 -23.41 42.94 -6.71
CA ILE A 2 -24.07 41.92 -5.85
C ILE A 2 -25.03 41.01 -6.66
N GLN A 3 -25.27 41.26 -7.96
CA GLN A 3 -26.19 40.46 -8.78
C GLN A 3 -25.58 39.26 -9.52
N GLY A 4 -24.25 39.10 -9.50
CA GLY A 4 -23.57 38.00 -10.22
C GLY A 4 -23.58 36.65 -9.49
N ILE A 5 -23.59 36.66 -8.15
CA ILE A 5 -23.48 35.43 -7.33
C ILE A 5 -24.83 34.71 -7.20
N ALA A 6 -25.95 35.45 -7.18
CA ALA A 6 -27.29 34.87 -7.12
C ALA A 6 -27.64 34.00 -8.34
N ASN A 7 -27.17 34.39 -9.54
CA ASN A 7 -27.39 33.64 -10.78
C ASN A 7 -26.58 32.33 -10.83
N VAL A 8 -25.44 32.26 -10.15
CA VAL A 8 -24.63 31.03 -10.06
C VAL A 8 -25.28 30.02 -9.11
N GLN A 9 -25.86 30.49 -8.00
CA GLN A 9 -26.57 29.61 -7.07
C GLN A 9 -27.86 29.01 -7.65
N GLN A 10 -28.61 29.78 -8.45
CA GLN A 10 -29.79 29.23 -9.14
C GLN A 10 -29.42 28.22 -10.24
N ARG A 11 -28.29 28.41 -10.93
CA ARG A 11 -27.76 27.44 -11.91
C ARG A 11 -27.36 26.11 -11.25
N ILE A 12 -26.79 26.17 -10.05
CA ILE A 12 -26.41 24.98 -9.27
C ILE A 12 -27.64 24.20 -8.83
N GLN A 13 -28.69 24.88 -8.36
CA GLN A 13 -29.93 24.22 -7.94
C GLN A 13 -30.68 23.56 -9.10
N GLN A 14 -30.70 24.19 -10.29
CA GLN A 14 -31.30 23.59 -11.51
C GLN A 14 -30.54 22.35 -12.00
N LEU A 15 -29.19 22.34 -11.89
CA LEU A 15 -28.37 21.17 -12.23
C LEU A 15 -28.57 20.03 -11.23
N GLN A 16 -28.83 20.32 -9.96
CA GLN A 16 -29.12 19.31 -8.94
C GLN A 16 -30.49 18.64 -9.14
N THR A 17 -31.48 19.35 -9.69
CA THR A 17 -32.80 18.78 -10.03
C THR A 17 -32.77 17.94 -11.30
N GLN A 18 -31.90 18.27 -12.28
CA GLN A 18 -31.68 17.44 -13.47
C GLN A 18 -30.88 16.15 -13.21
N LEU A 19 -30.12 16.10 -12.11
CA LEU A 19 -29.25 14.98 -11.74
C LEU A 19 -29.83 14.07 -10.64
N GLY A 20 -31.07 14.32 -10.19
CA GLY A 20 -31.77 13.44 -9.25
C GLY A 20 -31.20 13.39 -7.82
N LEU A 21 -30.51 14.45 -7.37
CA LEU A 21 -29.82 14.49 -6.07
C LEU A 21 -30.57 15.33 -5.01
N ASN A 22 -31.89 15.11 -4.85
CA ASN A 22 -32.61 15.63 -3.69
C ASN A 22 -32.65 14.56 -2.58
N PRO A 23 -32.16 14.83 -1.34
CA PRO A 23 -32.36 13.95 -0.22
C PRO A 23 -33.80 14.07 0.28
N THR A 24 -34.61 13.04 0.04
CA THR A 24 -35.92 12.92 0.68
C THR A 24 -35.72 12.57 2.15
N VAL A 25 -36.12 13.49 3.02
CA VAL A 25 -36.31 13.29 4.45
C VAL A 25 -37.63 12.55 4.66
N THR A 26 -37.61 11.41 5.32
CA THR A 26 -38.75 10.89 6.09
C THR A 26 -38.26 10.32 7.44
N ASN A 27 -38.75 10.96 8.50
CA ASN A 27 -38.67 10.70 9.94
C ASN A 27 -39.18 9.30 10.38
N PRO A 28 -39.14 8.94 11.69
CA PRO A 28 -38.09 9.12 12.69
C PRO A 28 -37.66 7.77 13.30
N VAL A 29 -36.42 7.72 13.83
CA VAL A 29 -35.94 6.59 14.64
C VAL A 29 -36.58 6.69 16.03
N VAL A 30 -37.45 5.74 16.36
CA VAL A 30 -37.79 5.42 17.75
C VAL A 30 -36.57 4.78 18.41
N VAL A 31 -35.98 5.50 19.36
CA VAL A 31 -34.99 4.97 20.29
C VAL A 31 -35.74 4.08 21.29
N SER A 32 -35.62 2.76 21.09
CA SER A 32 -35.87 1.79 22.15
C SER A 32 -34.53 1.38 22.74
N THR A 33 -34.19 1.99 23.88
CA THR A 33 -33.15 1.50 24.78
C THR A 33 -33.63 0.21 25.45
N SER A 34 -33.03 -0.91 25.08
CA SER A 34 -33.08 -2.13 25.88
C SER A 34 -31.67 -2.62 26.09
N GLY A 35 -31.21 -2.52 27.33
CA GLY A 35 -29.99 -3.19 27.76
C GLY A 35 -30.13 -4.69 27.55
N ALA A 36 -29.10 -5.30 26.98
CA ALA A 36 -28.96 -6.74 26.92
C ALA A 36 -27.49 -7.10 27.11
N THR A 37 -27.16 -7.42 28.36
CA THR A 37 -26.11 -8.38 28.69
C THR A 37 -26.46 -9.70 28.02
N ALA A 38 -25.62 -10.23 27.11
CA ALA A 38 -25.36 -11.67 26.91
C ALA A 38 -24.66 -11.98 25.56
N THR A 39 -23.53 -12.68 25.66
CA THR A 39 -23.25 -13.99 25.03
C THR A 39 -23.98 -14.36 23.72
N GLY A 40 -23.25 -14.69 22.66
CA GLY A 40 -23.78 -15.56 21.59
C GLY A 40 -23.06 -15.48 20.24
N GLY A 41 -22.25 -16.49 19.92
CA GLY A 41 -21.54 -16.69 18.65
C GLY A 41 -22.41 -17.07 17.44
N THR A 42 -23.72 -16.81 17.46
CA THR A 42 -24.67 -17.15 16.38
C THR A 42 -25.04 -15.96 15.49
N SER A 43 -24.74 -14.72 15.91
CA SER A 43 -24.99 -13.52 15.10
C SER A 43 -24.10 -13.42 13.85
N PHE A 44 -22.90 -14.02 13.91
CA PHE A 44 -21.96 -14.00 12.79
C PHE A 44 -22.40 -14.88 11.62
N ALA A 45 -22.96 -16.06 11.91
CA ALA A 45 -23.43 -16.98 10.86
C ALA A 45 -24.65 -16.42 10.13
N SER A 46 -25.61 -15.82 10.85
CA SER A 46 -26.78 -15.17 10.25
C SER A 46 -26.40 -13.92 9.44
N ALA A 47 -25.40 -13.16 9.90
CA ALA A 47 -24.85 -12.03 9.14
C ALA A 47 -24.12 -12.48 7.85
N LEU A 48 -23.47 -13.65 7.87
CA LEU A 48 -22.75 -14.20 6.72
C LEU A 48 -23.69 -14.69 5.61
N THR A 49 -24.81 -15.33 5.95
CA THR A 49 -25.82 -15.78 4.97
C THR A 49 -26.57 -14.61 4.34
N ALA A 50 -26.85 -13.54 5.09
CA ALA A 50 -27.50 -12.34 4.55
C ALA A 50 -26.56 -11.50 3.64
N ALA A 51 -25.24 -11.58 3.84
CA ALA A 51 -24.24 -10.91 3.01
C ALA A 51 -23.97 -11.62 1.66
N ALA A 52 -24.45 -12.86 1.49
CA ALA A 52 -24.17 -13.70 0.32
C ALA A 52 -25.19 -13.58 -0.84
N GLY A 53 -25.98 -12.49 -0.89
CA GLY A 53 -26.87 -12.23 -2.02
C GLY A 53 -26.12 -12.15 -3.37
N PRO A 54 -26.76 -12.47 -4.50
CA PRO A 54 -26.08 -12.56 -5.80
C PRO A 54 -25.53 -11.20 -6.25
N ALA A 55 -24.24 -11.16 -6.57
CA ALA A 55 -23.49 -9.95 -6.88
C ALA A 55 -23.76 -9.42 -8.30
N PRO A 56 -23.92 -8.09 -8.50
CA PRO A 56 -23.89 -7.47 -9.82
C PRO A 56 -22.44 -7.12 -10.24
N ALA A 57 -22.16 -7.18 -11.54
CA ALA A 57 -20.85 -6.88 -12.12
C ALA A 57 -20.66 -5.38 -12.40
N THR A 58 -19.59 -4.77 -11.84
CA THR A 58 -19.15 -3.40 -12.18
C THR A 58 -17.63 -3.32 -12.32
N GLY A 59 -17.15 -3.18 -13.57
CA GLY A 59 -16.06 -2.29 -14.01
C GLY A 59 -14.66 -2.33 -13.36
N GLY A 60 -14.16 -3.47 -12.90
CA GLY A 60 -12.79 -3.58 -12.35
C GLY A 60 -11.67 -3.40 -13.38
N ALA A 61 -10.46 -3.01 -12.93
CA ALA A 61 -9.26 -2.97 -13.77
C ALA A 61 -9.03 -4.35 -14.43
N THR A 62 -9.10 -4.40 -15.76
CA THR A 62 -8.96 -5.64 -16.54
C THR A 62 -7.56 -5.75 -17.15
N GLY A 63 -7.15 -6.97 -17.50
CA GLY A 63 -5.94 -7.19 -18.29
C GLY A 63 -5.95 -6.45 -19.65
N ALA A 64 -7.12 -6.33 -20.29
CA ALA A 64 -7.28 -5.49 -21.49
C ALA A 64 -7.01 -4.00 -21.20
N GLY A 65 -7.47 -3.49 -20.05
CA GLY A 65 -7.14 -2.14 -19.60
C GLY A 65 -5.65 -1.90 -19.41
N VAL A 66 -4.89 -2.92 -18.98
CA VAL A 66 -3.42 -2.81 -18.83
C VAL A 66 -2.76 -2.66 -20.18
N VAL A 67 -3.23 -3.42 -21.17
CA VAL A 67 -2.74 -3.32 -22.54
C VAL A 67 -3.02 -1.93 -23.12
N ASP A 68 -4.23 -1.40 -22.92
CA ASP A 68 -4.58 -0.06 -23.41
C ASP A 68 -3.80 1.05 -22.70
N ALA A 69 -3.55 0.91 -21.40
CA ALA A 69 -2.67 1.80 -20.66
C ALA A 69 -1.23 1.74 -21.18
N ALA A 70 -0.69 0.54 -21.43
CA ALA A 70 0.67 0.36 -21.93
C ALA A 70 0.85 0.97 -23.34
N LYS A 71 -0.15 0.84 -24.22
CA LYS A 71 -0.11 1.39 -25.58
C LYS A 71 0.05 2.92 -25.62
N LYS A 72 -0.35 3.65 -24.57
CA LYS A 72 -0.14 5.12 -24.46
C LYS A 72 1.33 5.51 -24.48
N TYR A 73 2.22 4.59 -24.14
CA TYR A 73 3.67 4.82 -24.08
C TYR A 73 4.40 4.35 -25.33
N LEU A 74 3.70 3.91 -26.39
CA LEU A 74 4.35 3.52 -27.64
C LEU A 74 5.22 4.65 -28.21
N GLY A 75 6.44 4.31 -28.61
CA GLY A 75 7.41 5.26 -29.15
C GLY A 75 8.26 5.98 -28.08
N VAL A 76 7.93 5.87 -26.78
CA VAL A 76 8.75 6.47 -25.72
C VAL A 76 10.16 5.84 -25.73
N PRO A 77 11.24 6.63 -25.78
CA PRO A 77 12.60 6.11 -25.81
C PRO A 77 12.94 5.26 -24.59
N TYR A 78 13.77 4.24 -24.77
CA TYR A 78 14.30 3.49 -23.64
C TYR A 78 15.35 4.31 -22.90
N VAL A 79 15.19 4.46 -21.58
CA VAL A 79 16.23 5.01 -20.70
C VAL A 79 16.34 4.17 -19.44
N PHE A 80 17.50 3.55 -19.25
CA PHE A 80 17.77 2.69 -18.09
C PHE A 80 17.56 3.45 -16.77
N GLY A 81 16.75 2.90 -15.87
CA GLY A 81 16.49 3.49 -14.56
C GLY A 81 15.49 4.65 -14.55
N SER A 82 15.05 5.16 -15.71
CA SER A 82 14.08 6.25 -15.77
C SER A 82 12.68 5.82 -15.35
N THR A 83 11.96 6.72 -14.69
CA THR A 83 10.53 6.59 -14.34
C THR A 83 9.67 7.68 -14.97
N ASN A 84 10.29 8.56 -15.78
CA ASN A 84 9.64 9.72 -16.37
C ASN A 84 9.34 9.47 -17.86
N PRO A 85 8.06 9.33 -18.27
CA PRO A 85 7.71 9.07 -19.66
C PRO A 85 8.17 10.17 -20.64
N ASP A 86 8.32 11.41 -20.18
CA ASP A 86 8.80 12.52 -21.01
C ASP A 86 10.31 12.43 -21.29
N LYS A 87 11.04 11.69 -20.45
CA LYS A 87 12.50 11.48 -20.57
C LYS A 87 12.87 10.09 -21.06
N GLY A 88 11.89 9.18 -21.21
CA GLY A 88 12.09 7.79 -21.56
C GLY A 88 11.78 6.82 -20.42
N LEU A 89 11.54 5.55 -20.74
CA LEU A 89 11.15 4.51 -19.78
C LEU A 89 12.06 3.28 -19.93
N ASP A 90 12.42 2.65 -18.81
CA ASP A 90 12.94 1.28 -18.83
C ASP A 90 11.82 0.21 -18.79
N CYS A 91 12.19 -1.05 -19.01
CA CYS A 91 11.27 -2.19 -19.06
C CYS A 91 10.32 -2.24 -17.85
N SER A 92 10.87 -2.13 -16.65
CA SER A 92 10.12 -2.21 -15.40
C SER A 92 9.27 -0.97 -15.11
N SER A 93 9.72 0.23 -15.53
CA SER A 93 8.97 1.47 -15.38
C SER A 93 7.76 1.53 -16.32
N LEU A 94 7.86 0.98 -17.53
CA LEU A 94 6.73 0.80 -18.44
C LEU A 94 5.65 -0.09 -17.80
N VAL A 95 6.05 -1.27 -17.31
CA VAL A 95 5.14 -2.22 -16.65
C VAL A 95 4.51 -1.56 -15.42
N GLN A 96 5.31 -0.93 -14.57
CA GLN A 96 4.83 -0.24 -13.38
C GLN A 96 3.81 0.85 -13.73
N ARG A 97 4.06 1.64 -14.78
CA ARG A 97 3.21 2.76 -15.17
C ARG A 97 1.89 2.31 -15.77
N ALA A 98 1.90 1.32 -16.66
CA ALA A 98 0.68 0.79 -17.27
C ALA A 98 -0.31 0.25 -16.22
N TYR A 99 0.21 -0.39 -15.17
CA TYR A 99 -0.58 -0.83 -14.03
C TYR A 99 -0.99 0.33 -13.10
N ALA A 100 -0.11 1.30 -12.87
CA ALA A 100 -0.42 2.47 -12.04
C ALA A 100 -1.53 3.34 -12.63
N ASP A 101 -1.63 3.44 -13.95
CA ASP A 101 -2.72 4.15 -14.66
C ASP A 101 -4.10 3.52 -14.39
N LEU A 102 -4.14 2.26 -13.92
CA LEU A 102 -5.34 1.55 -13.48
C LEU A 102 -5.46 1.48 -11.95
N GLY A 103 -4.62 2.21 -11.22
CA GLY A 103 -4.57 2.21 -9.76
C GLY A 103 -3.85 1.00 -9.14
N VAL A 104 -3.19 0.16 -9.95
CA VAL A 104 -2.47 -1.04 -9.48
C VAL A 104 -1.00 -0.71 -9.23
N LYS A 105 -0.53 -0.94 -8.00
CA LYS A 105 0.86 -0.65 -7.63
C LYS A 105 1.75 -1.87 -7.84
N LEU A 106 2.77 -1.72 -8.68
CA LEU A 106 3.81 -2.72 -8.87
C LEU A 106 5.16 -2.27 -8.31
N PRO A 107 6.03 -3.20 -7.88
CA PRO A 107 7.42 -2.91 -7.52
C PRO A 107 8.16 -2.20 -8.65
N ARG A 108 9.19 -1.42 -8.33
CA ARG A 108 9.98 -0.68 -9.32
C ARG A 108 10.89 -1.58 -10.17
N ILE A 109 11.36 -2.69 -9.59
CA ILE A 109 12.42 -3.51 -10.18
C ILE A 109 11.80 -4.73 -10.88
N ALA A 110 12.30 -5.06 -12.08
CA ALA A 110 11.84 -6.19 -12.90
C ALA A 110 11.81 -7.53 -12.14
N ALA A 111 12.87 -7.82 -11.36
CA ALA A 111 12.96 -9.04 -10.55
C ALA A 111 11.88 -9.17 -9.46
N ASP A 112 11.38 -8.05 -8.93
CA ASP A 112 10.28 -8.04 -7.96
C ASP A 112 8.91 -8.09 -8.66
N GLN A 113 8.79 -7.45 -9.83
CA GLN A 113 7.60 -7.57 -10.68
C GLN A 113 7.38 -9.01 -11.15
N ALA A 114 8.45 -9.75 -11.44
CA ALA A 114 8.43 -11.18 -11.75
C ALA A 114 7.93 -12.07 -10.59
N LYS A 115 7.68 -11.50 -9.41
CA LYS A 115 7.11 -12.20 -8.25
C LYS A 115 5.71 -11.69 -7.88
N ALA A 116 5.19 -10.67 -8.57
CA ALA A 116 3.90 -10.07 -8.29
C ALA A 116 2.73 -10.96 -8.74
N GLY A 117 1.54 -10.80 -8.16
CA GLY A 117 0.34 -11.52 -8.61
C GLY A 117 0.44 -13.05 -8.47
N THR A 118 -0.26 -13.79 -9.32
CA THR A 118 -0.24 -15.26 -9.40
C THR A 118 0.66 -15.76 -10.54
N ALA A 119 1.24 -16.95 -10.39
CA ALA A 119 2.03 -17.58 -11.44
C ALA A 119 1.10 -18.09 -12.54
N VAL A 120 1.42 -17.81 -13.81
CA VAL A 120 0.77 -18.44 -14.95
C VAL A 120 1.70 -19.54 -15.48
N PRO A 121 1.24 -20.80 -15.59
CA PRO A 121 2.09 -21.94 -15.93
C PRO A 121 2.76 -21.88 -17.31
N SER A 122 2.12 -21.30 -18.32
CA SER A 122 2.62 -21.25 -19.70
C SER A 122 2.05 -20.07 -20.47
N LEU A 123 2.64 -19.78 -21.63
CA LEU A 123 2.18 -18.71 -22.52
C LEU A 123 0.77 -18.99 -23.09
N ASP A 124 0.39 -20.26 -23.27
CA ASP A 124 -0.96 -20.65 -23.71
C ASP A 124 -2.04 -20.29 -22.68
N GLN A 125 -1.65 -20.26 -21.41
CA GLN A 125 -2.53 -19.84 -20.32
C GLN A 125 -2.44 -18.35 -20.06
N ALA A 126 -1.49 -17.63 -20.69
CA ALA A 126 -1.31 -16.20 -20.52
C ALA A 126 -2.45 -15.41 -21.17
N ARG A 127 -2.81 -14.30 -20.54
CA ARG A 127 -3.88 -13.41 -20.95
C ARG A 127 -3.33 -12.00 -21.17
N PRO A 128 -3.96 -11.20 -22.05
CA PRO A 128 -3.59 -9.80 -22.22
C PRO A 128 -3.49 -9.10 -20.85
N GLY A 129 -2.40 -8.38 -20.62
CA GLY A 129 -2.09 -7.73 -19.37
C GLY A 129 -1.09 -8.49 -18.48
N ASP A 130 -0.91 -9.80 -18.65
CA ASP A 130 0.06 -10.57 -17.87
C ASP A 130 1.50 -10.05 -18.07
N ILE A 131 2.30 -10.06 -17.00
CA ILE A 131 3.71 -9.67 -17.04
C ILE A 131 4.53 -10.87 -17.50
N LEU A 132 5.29 -10.69 -18.57
CA LEU A 132 6.29 -11.64 -19.05
C LEU A 132 7.65 -11.20 -18.51
N ALA A 133 8.37 -12.09 -17.83
CA ALA A 133 9.71 -11.82 -17.32
C ALA A 133 10.72 -12.79 -17.94
N PHE A 134 11.87 -12.26 -18.34
CA PHE A 134 12.91 -12.98 -19.10
C PHE A 134 14.23 -13.02 -18.31
N ASN A 135 15.07 -13.99 -18.66
CA ASN A 135 16.37 -14.29 -18.05
C ASN A 135 16.36 -14.69 -16.55
N ARG A 136 17.50 -15.23 -16.11
CA ARG A 136 17.79 -15.53 -14.70
C ARG A 136 19.23 -15.09 -14.36
N PRO A 137 19.43 -14.07 -13.52
CA PRO A 137 18.42 -13.22 -12.87
C PRO A 137 17.57 -12.41 -13.86
N VAL A 138 16.35 -12.05 -13.46
CA VAL A 138 15.43 -11.29 -14.34
C VAL A 138 15.93 -9.87 -14.54
N ASP A 139 16.19 -9.50 -15.80
CA ASP A 139 16.63 -8.18 -16.24
C ASP A 139 15.64 -7.51 -17.21
N HIS A 140 14.76 -8.28 -17.86
CA HIS A 140 13.78 -7.79 -18.81
C HIS A 140 12.35 -8.24 -18.48
N VAL A 141 11.40 -7.31 -18.67
CA VAL A 141 9.96 -7.52 -18.46
C VAL A 141 9.15 -6.82 -19.54
N GLY A 142 7.99 -7.39 -19.87
CA GLY A 142 7.01 -6.83 -20.81
C GLY A 142 5.58 -7.20 -20.43
N ILE A 143 4.60 -6.61 -21.11
CA ILE A 143 3.17 -6.89 -20.92
C ILE A 143 2.67 -7.69 -22.11
N TYR A 144 2.04 -8.84 -21.85
CA TYR A 144 1.47 -9.70 -22.88
C TYR A 144 0.23 -9.06 -23.51
N LEU A 145 0.10 -9.15 -24.84
CA LEU A 145 -1.02 -8.60 -25.59
C LEU A 145 -1.99 -9.68 -26.08
N GLY A 146 -1.62 -10.97 -25.96
CA GLY A 146 -2.24 -12.04 -26.74
C GLY A 146 -1.49 -12.30 -28.06
N ASP A 147 -1.89 -13.36 -28.76
CA ASP A 147 -1.38 -13.73 -30.09
C ASP A 147 0.16 -13.76 -30.21
N ASN A 148 0.85 -14.24 -29.17
CA ASN A 148 2.30 -14.27 -29.10
C ASN A 148 2.98 -12.87 -29.26
N LYS A 149 2.29 -11.80 -28.86
CA LYS A 149 2.79 -10.42 -28.87
C LYS A 149 2.91 -9.86 -27.47
N MET A 150 3.87 -8.96 -27.29
CA MET A 150 4.05 -8.19 -26.06
C MET A 150 4.43 -6.75 -26.37
N ILE A 151 4.12 -5.85 -25.44
CA ILE A 151 4.63 -4.48 -25.42
C ILE A 151 5.73 -4.40 -24.37
N ALA A 152 6.88 -3.87 -24.76
CA ALA A 152 8.03 -3.74 -23.86
C ALA A 152 8.90 -2.56 -24.25
N ALA A 153 9.69 -2.07 -23.29
CA ALA A 153 10.83 -1.18 -23.53
C ALA A 153 12.10 -2.06 -23.48
N PRO A 154 12.67 -2.49 -24.62
CA PRO A 154 13.59 -3.61 -24.64
C PRO A 154 15.01 -3.28 -24.17
N LYS A 155 15.63 -2.20 -24.69
CA LYS A 155 17.05 -1.91 -24.45
C LYS A 155 17.44 -0.47 -24.82
N PRO A 156 18.60 0.04 -24.34
CA PRO A 156 19.15 1.31 -24.78
C PRO A 156 19.25 1.42 -26.30
N GLY A 157 18.91 2.59 -26.84
CA GLY A 157 18.87 2.85 -28.29
C GLY A 157 17.59 2.35 -28.98
N ASP A 158 16.64 1.81 -28.24
CA ASP A 158 15.32 1.38 -28.72
C ASP A 158 14.20 2.19 -28.05
N HIS A 159 12.95 1.86 -28.33
CA HIS A 159 11.76 2.51 -27.76
C HIS A 159 10.71 1.50 -27.34
N VAL A 160 9.70 1.95 -26.57
CA VAL A 160 8.53 1.15 -26.24
C VAL A 160 7.82 0.74 -27.53
N LYS A 161 7.73 -0.57 -27.79
CA LYS A 161 7.12 -1.10 -29.01
C LYS A 161 6.37 -2.40 -28.76
N ILE A 162 5.45 -2.70 -29.67
CA ILE A 162 4.84 -4.03 -29.76
C ILE A 162 5.79 -4.91 -30.56
N GLN A 163 6.13 -6.07 -30.01
CA GLN A 163 6.98 -7.06 -30.64
C GLN A 163 6.45 -8.47 -30.37
N LYS A 164 6.96 -9.46 -31.10
CA LYS A 164 6.68 -10.87 -30.78
C LYS A 164 7.33 -11.22 -29.44
N VAL A 165 6.70 -12.13 -28.70
CA VAL A 165 7.37 -12.85 -27.62
C VAL A 165 8.45 -13.70 -28.28
N TYR A 166 9.71 -13.28 -28.14
CA TYR A 166 10.82 -13.78 -28.94
C TYR A 166 11.46 -15.06 -28.38
N GLU A 167 11.21 -15.36 -27.10
CA GLU A 167 11.64 -16.57 -26.41
C GLU A 167 10.64 -16.93 -25.30
N THR A 168 10.79 -18.12 -24.72
CA THR A 168 9.95 -18.54 -23.59
C THR A 168 10.26 -17.70 -22.35
N PRO A 169 9.27 -17.01 -21.75
CA PRO A 169 9.48 -16.25 -20.52
C PRO A 169 9.96 -17.15 -19.37
N SER A 170 10.91 -16.66 -18.58
CA SER A 170 11.39 -17.35 -17.37
C SER A 170 10.33 -17.47 -16.28
N THR A 171 9.43 -16.48 -16.21
CA THR A 171 8.20 -16.51 -15.39
C THR A 171 7.12 -15.65 -16.04
N ILE A 172 5.85 -16.04 -15.86
CA ILE A 172 4.68 -15.25 -16.28
C ILE A 172 3.85 -14.94 -15.03
N ARG A 173 3.49 -13.68 -14.84
CA ARG A 173 2.75 -13.20 -13.67
C ARG A 173 1.46 -12.51 -14.04
N ARG A 174 0.37 -12.98 -13.44
CA ARG A 174 -0.96 -12.44 -13.60
C ARG A 174 -1.35 -11.61 -12.39
N VAL A 175 -1.53 -10.32 -12.61
CA VAL A 175 -1.78 -9.36 -11.53
C VAL A 175 -3.27 -9.02 -11.43
N LEU A 176 -4.02 -9.10 -12.53
CA LEU A 176 -5.44 -8.77 -12.61
C LEU A 176 -6.28 -9.97 -13.07
N ASP A 177 -6.58 -10.89 -12.16
CA ASP A 177 -7.47 -12.05 -12.45
C ASP A 177 -7.77 -12.97 -11.24
N ALA A 178 -7.46 -12.55 -10.01
CA ALA A 178 -8.19 -13.16 -8.90
C ALA A 178 -9.65 -12.70 -9.01
N PRO A 179 -10.66 -13.52 -8.66
CA PRO A 179 -11.85 -12.93 -8.10
C PRO A 179 -11.33 -12.08 -6.95
N VAL A 180 -11.27 -10.76 -7.15
CA VAL A 180 -11.35 -9.85 -6.04
C VAL A 180 -12.68 -10.26 -5.45
N ALA A 181 -12.65 -10.98 -4.31
CA ALA A 181 -13.83 -11.16 -3.48
C ALA A 181 -14.52 -9.82 -3.52
N ALA A 182 -15.71 -9.77 -4.15
CA ALA A 182 -16.34 -8.53 -4.56
C ALA A 182 -16.17 -7.55 -3.41
N ALA A 183 -15.49 -6.42 -3.68
CA ALA A 183 -15.37 -5.38 -2.67
C ALA A 183 -16.78 -5.24 -2.09
N PRO A 184 -16.95 -5.38 -0.76
CA PRO A 184 -18.29 -5.41 -0.24
C PRO A 184 -19.01 -4.14 -0.76
N SER A 185 -20.29 -4.25 -1.11
CA SER A 185 -21.09 -3.07 -1.45
C SER A 185 -20.81 -1.97 -0.42
N ALA A 186 -20.93 -0.69 -0.76
CA ALA A 186 -20.66 0.39 0.20
C ALA A 186 -21.42 0.19 1.54
N ALA A 187 -22.57 -0.50 1.51
CA ALA A 187 -23.31 -0.97 2.68
C ALA A 187 -22.61 -2.08 3.47
N SER A 188 -22.01 -3.07 2.83
CA SER A 188 -21.21 -4.11 3.50
C SER A 188 -19.81 -3.64 3.87
N VAL A 189 -19.20 -2.66 3.18
CA VAL A 189 -17.97 -2.00 3.66
C VAL A 189 -18.29 -1.14 4.88
N ALA A 190 -19.45 -0.48 4.94
CA ALA A 190 -19.89 0.23 6.14
C ALA A 190 -20.16 -0.73 7.31
N GLY A 191 -20.80 -1.89 7.06
CA GLY A 191 -21.04 -2.93 8.08
C GLY A 191 -19.78 -3.65 8.56
N LEU A 192 -18.87 -4.03 7.64
CA LEU A 192 -17.57 -4.63 7.95
C LEU A 192 -16.58 -3.60 8.49
N ARG A 193 -16.69 -2.31 8.13
CA ARG A 193 -15.97 -1.22 8.80
C ARG A 193 -16.51 -1.00 10.20
N ALA A 194 -17.82 -1.00 10.43
CA ALA A 194 -18.35 -0.90 11.79
C ALA A 194 -17.93 -2.10 12.66
N ALA A 195 -17.86 -3.31 12.09
CA ALA A 195 -17.38 -4.51 12.79
C ALA A 195 -15.84 -4.56 12.96
N ALA A 196 -15.05 -4.06 12.00
CA ALA A 196 -13.57 -4.04 12.06
C ALA A 196 -13.00 -2.80 12.79
N LEU A 197 -13.69 -1.65 12.73
CA LEU A 197 -13.48 -0.52 13.64
C LEU A 197 -14.00 -0.83 15.05
N GLY A 198 -14.80 -1.89 15.21
CA GLY A 198 -15.22 -2.41 16.51
C GLY A 198 -14.11 -3.12 17.30
N THR A 199 -12.97 -3.49 16.66
CA THR A 199 -11.91 -4.30 17.32
C THR A 199 -10.47 -3.90 16.95
N SER A 200 -10.22 -2.82 16.21
CA SER A 200 -8.89 -2.21 16.32
C SER A 200 -8.85 -1.53 17.69
N PRO A 201 -7.96 -1.93 18.63
CA PRO A 201 -7.90 -1.23 19.89
C PRO A 201 -7.51 0.20 19.55
N SER A 202 -8.47 1.11 19.76
CA SER A 202 -8.32 2.50 19.41
C SER A 202 -7.02 3.01 20.00
N LEU A 203 -6.14 3.62 19.18
CA LEU A 203 -5.01 4.43 19.66
C LEU A 203 -5.52 5.76 20.27
N SER A 204 -6.61 5.69 21.05
CA SER A 204 -7.27 6.84 21.66
C SER A 204 -6.28 7.57 22.56
N GLY A 205 -6.13 8.88 22.35
CA GLY A 205 -5.17 9.71 23.08
C GLY A 205 -3.71 9.63 22.61
N VAL A 206 -3.40 8.82 21.58
CA VAL A 206 -2.07 8.81 20.97
C VAL A 206 -1.97 9.90 19.88
N PRO A 207 -1.00 10.82 19.97
CA PRO A 207 -0.75 11.79 18.89
C PRO A 207 -0.48 11.08 17.56
N TYR A 208 -0.98 11.62 16.45
CA TYR A 208 -0.80 11.06 15.10
C TYR A 208 -1.38 9.64 14.91
N ALA A 209 -2.35 9.22 15.74
CA ALA A 209 -3.00 7.91 15.65
C ALA A 209 -3.45 7.53 14.22
N ASP A 210 -4.00 8.48 13.47
CA ASP A 210 -4.42 8.26 12.08
C ASP A 210 -3.25 7.95 11.15
N LEU A 211 -2.10 8.62 11.33
CA LEU A 211 -0.90 8.39 10.53
C LEU A 211 -0.28 7.03 10.85
N PHE A 212 -0.27 6.63 12.14
CA PHE A 212 0.17 5.29 12.54
C PHE A 212 -0.73 4.21 11.94
N THR A 213 -2.05 4.40 11.98
CA THR A 213 -3.03 3.48 11.42
C THR A 213 -2.88 3.34 9.90
N GLN A 214 -2.71 4.46 9.20
CA GLN A 214 -2.49 4.48 7.75
C GLN A 214 -1.19 3.78 7.34
N ALA A 215 -0.08 4.09 8.02
CA ALA A 215 1.21 3.48 7.73
C ALA A 215 1.23 1.98 8.09
N ALA A 216 0.61 1.59 9.21
CA ALA A 216 0.43 0.20 9.61
C ALA A 216 -0.30 -0.61 8.54
N ALA A 217 -1.45 -0.11 8.08
CA ALA A 217 -2.22 -0.75 7.02
C ALA A 217 -1.43 -0.84 5.70
N LYS A 218 -0.70 0.23 5.34
CA LYS A 218 0.09 0.30 4.10
C LYS A 218 1.28 -0.66 4.10
N HIS A 219 1.94 -0.86 5.23
CA HIS A 219 3.20 -1.59 5.31
C HIS A 219 3.06 -2.99 5.92
N GLY A 220 1.95 -3.30 6.58
CA GLY A 220 1.72 -4.59 7.23
C GLY A 220 2.50 -4.72 8.54
N VAL A 221 2.55 -3.66 9.33
CA VAL A 221 3.13 -3.64 10.68
C VAL A 221 2.07 -3.18 11.69
N PRO A 222 2.08 -3.63 12.95
CA PRO A 222 1.07 -3.20 13.92
C PRO A 222 1.12 -1.69 14.23
N ALA A 223 -0.03 -1.00 14.20
CA ALA A 223 -0.10 0.44 14.49
C ALA A 223 0.39 0.79 15.90
N LYS A 224 0.05 -0.07 16.89
CA LYS A 224 0.54 0.06 18.26
C LYS A 224 2.06 -0.08 18.37
N LEU A 225 2.67 -0.93 17.55
CA LEU A 225 4.13 -1.06 17.52
C LEU A 225 4.79 0.24 17.02
N LEU A 226 4.24 0.85 15.97
CA LEU A 226 4.72 2.15 15.48
C LEU A 226 4.57 3.26 16.53
N ALA A 227 3.40 3.32 17.19
CA ALA A 227 3.14 4.27 18.25
C ALA A 227 4.09 4.06 19.45
N ALA A 228 4.31 2.81 19.86
CA ALA A 228 5.24 2.47 20.94
C ALA A 228 6.68 2.87 20.61
N VAL A 229 7.14 2.62 19.38
CA VAL A 229 8.45 3.08 18.91
C VAL A 229 8.52 4.61 18.95
N ALA A 230 7.55 5.32 18.37
CA ALA A 230 7.51 6.79 18.40
C ALA A 230 7.51 7.38 19.82
N LYS A 231 6.84 6.71 20.76
CA LYS A 231 6.83 7.09 22.17
C LYS A 231 8.23 7.01 22.77
N VAL A 232 8.97 5.94 22.52
CA VAL A 232 10.31 5.73 23.07
C VAL A 232 11.36 6.61 22.36
N GLU A 233 11.24 6.78 21.05
CA GLU A 233 12.16 7.57 20.25
C GLU A 233 12.12 9.06 20.61
N SER A 234 10.92 9.65 20.67
CA SER A 234 10.79 11.11 20.76
C SER A 234 9.70 11.58 21.72
N SER A 235 9.00 10.68 22.41
CA SER A 235 7.75 11.01 23.12
C SER A 235 6.72 11.73 22.23
N TYR A 236 6.66 11.31 20.97
CA TYR A 236 5.83 11.90 19.92
C TYR A 236 6.24 13.31 19.46
N ASN A 237 7.48 13.75 19.70
CA ASN A 237 7.96 15.06 19.27
C ASN A 237 8.45 15.04 17.81
N PRO A 238 7.77 15.68 16.85
CA PRO A 238 8.16 15.66 15.45
C PRO A 238 9.39 16.53 15.15
N ARG A 239 9.84 17.35 16.11
CA ARG A 239 11.00 18.23 15.98
C ARG A 239 12.22 17.72 16.75
N ALA A 240 12.17 16.50 17.29
CA ALA A 240 13.26 15.93 18.06
C ALA A 240 14.53 15.77 17.21
N VAL A 241 15.68 16.05 17.82
CA VAL A 241 17.01 15.80 17.24
C VAL A 241 17.88 15.21 18.33
N SER A 242 18.47 14.03 18.08
CA SER A 242 19.38 13.40 19.04
C SER A 242 20.80 13.97 18.88
N PRO A 243 21.68 13.81 19.89
CA PRO A 243 23.09 14.18 19.76
C PRO A 243 23.82 13.48 18.60
N ALA A 244 23.38 12.27 18.24
CA ALA A 244 23.90 11.51 17.10
C ALA A 244 23.32 11.97 15.75
N GLY A 245 22.36 12.91 15.75
CA GLY A 245 21.75 13.46 14.55
C GLY A 245 20.52 12.70 14.04
N ALA A 246 19.95 11.80 14.84
CA ALA A 246 18.65 11.20 14.52
C ALA A 246 17.56 12.28 14.52
N GLN A 247 16.57 12.20 13.64
CA GLN A 247 15.61 13.29 13.42
C GLN A 247 14.15 12.86 13.52
N GLY A 248 13.36 13.78 14.10
CA GLY A 248 11.91 13.79 14.10
C GLY A 248 11.26 12.69 14.92
N LEU A 249 9.97 12.49 14.64
CA LEU A 249 9.06 11.67 15.43
C LEU A 249 9.57 10.24 15.66
N MET A 250 10.21 9.67 14.64
CA MET A 250 10.66 8.28 14.60
C MET A 250 12.18 8.14 14.74
N GLN A 251 12.88 9.25 15.04
CA GLN A 251 14.33 9.34 15.20
C GLN A 251 15.11 8.56 14.13
N LEU A 252 14.80 8.81 12.86
CA LEU A 252 15.55 8.21 11.76
C LEU A 252 16.88 8.96 11.58
N MET A 253 17.98 8.22 11.44
CA MET A 253 19.26 8.80 11.00
C MET A 253 19.14 9.34 9.56
N PRO A 254 19.80 10.45 9.19
CA PRO A 254 19.62 11.07 7.87
C PRO A 254 19.98 10.17 6.67
N SER A 255 20.97 9.29 6.83
CA SER A 255 21.30 8.27 5.81
C SER A 255 20.20 7.22 5.69
N THR A 256 19.69 6.73 6.81
CA THR A 256 18.58 5.77 6.88
C THR A 256 17.29 6.37 6.30
N ALA A 257 16.96 7.61 6.65
CA ALA A 257 15.80 8.33 6.12
C ALA A 257 15.82 8.39 4.59
N ARG A 258 16.94 8.81 3.99
CA ARG A 258 17.12 8.83 2.53
C ARG A 258 16.95 7.45 1.91
N GLY A 259 17.55 6.41 2.50
CA GLY A 259 17.41 5.03 2.03
C GLY A 259 15.97 4.50 2.07
N LEU A 260 15.11 5.08 2.92
CA LEU A 260 13.70 4.72 3.05
C LEU A 260 12.77 5.61 2.21
N GLY A 261 13.32 6.57 1.46
CA GLY A 261 12.57 7.56 0.69
C GLY A 261 11.85 8.58 1.58
N VAL A 262 12.47 8.97 2.69
CA VAL A 262 12.03 10.06 3.58
C VAL A 262 12.86 11.29 3.24
N ASP A 263 12.25 12.26 2.56
CA ASP A 263 12.90 13.52 2.17
C ASP A 263 12.99 14.48 3.36
N ASN A 264 11.99 14.45 4.25
CA ASN A 264 11.95 15.25 5.46
C ASN A 264 11.55 14.41 6.68
N ALA A 265 12.50 14.08 7.55
CA ALA A 265 12.26 13.31 8.77
C ALA A 265 11.50 14.09 9.86
N PHE A 266 11.40 15.43 9.75
CA PHE A 266 10.58 16.26 10.64
C PHE A 266 9.10 16.28 10.22
N ASP A 267 8.77 15.79 9.03
CA ASP A 267 7.39 15.57 8.63
C ASP A 267 6.87 14.25 9.27
N PRO A 268 5.84 14.30 10.15
CA PRO A 268 5.38 13.12 10.87
C PRO A 268 4.94 11.99 9.93
N LYS A 269 4.29 12.32 8.81
CA LYS A 269 3.79 11.31 7.87
C LYS A 269 4.95 10.59 7.19
N GLN A 270 5.94 11.32 6.68
CA GLN A 270 7.12 10.72 6.05
C GLN A 270 7.94 9.91 7.06
N ALA A 271 8.16 10.43 8.27
CA ALA A 271 8.90 9.73 9.33
C ALA A 271 8.23 8.39 9.70
N ILE A 272 6.91 8.40 9.91
CA ILE A 272 6.14 7.19 10.24
C ILE A 272 6.15 6.19 9.08
N GLU A 273 5.98 6.64 7.83
CA GLU A 273 6.07 5.76 6.66
C GLU A 273 7.46 5.12 6.52
N GLY A 274 8.53 5.89 6.73
CA GLY A 274 9.90 5.39 6.73
C GLY A 274 10.14 4.35 7.81
N ALA A 275 9.76 4.67 9.05
CA ALA A 275 9.89 3.76 10.19
C ALA A 275 9.10 2.46 10.00
N ALA A 276 7.90 2.53 9.39
CA ALA A 276 7.11 1.35 9.07
C ALA A 276 7.79 0.43 8.05
N LYS A 277 8.45 0.99 7.02
CA LYS A 277 9.28 0.21 6.09
C LYS A 277 10.47 -0.43 6.80
N LEU A 278 11.15 0.31 7.67
CA LEU A 278 12.31 -0.20 8.42
C LEU A 278 11.92 -1.35 9.35
N LEU A 279 10.87 -1.18 10.15
CA LEU A 279 10.36 -2.24 11.03
C LEU A 279 9.89 -3.46 10.26
N LYS A 280 9.22 -3.29 9.11
CA LYS A 280 8.83 -4.41 8.24
C LYS A 280 10.05 -5.21 7.79
N SER A 281 11.09 -4.53 7.30
CA SER A 281 12.33 -5.18 6.86
C SER A 281 13.01 -5.91 8.01
N ASN A 282 13.09 -5.29 9.19
CA ASN A 282 13.69 -5.90 10.38
C ASN A 282 12.89 -7.13 10.85
N LEU A 283 11.56 -7.05 10.91
CA LEU A 283 10.70 -8.18 11.29
C LEU A 283 10.83 -9.34 10.30
N LYS A 284 10.93 -9.05 9.00
CA LYS A 284 11.14 -10.07 7.96
C LYS A 284 12.51 -10.73 8.08
N GLU A 285 13.55 -9.93 8.32
CA GLU A 285 14.94 -10.41 8.39
C GLU A 285 15.16 -11.27 9.64
N PHE A 286 14.78 -10.76 10.81
CA PHE A 286 15.15 -11.38 12.09
C PHE A 286 14.08 -12.31 12.65
N LYS A 287 12.84 -12.27 12.13
CA LYS A 287 11.70 -13.12 12.55
C LYS A 287 11.41 -13.10 14.05
N SER A 288 11.94 -12.10 14.75
CA SER A 288 11.84 -11.90 16.19
C SER A 288 11.61 -10.42 16.45
N LEU A 289 10.60 -10.10 17.25
CA LEU A 289 10.28 -8.72 17.60
C LEU A 289 11.45 -8.06 18.33
N ASP A 290 12.07 -8.78 19.26
CA ASP A 290 13.15 -8.25 20.10
C ASP A 290 14.39 -7.92 19.24
N LEU A 291 14.74 -8.78 18.30
CA LEU A 291 15.84 -8.53 17.34
C LEU A 291 15.49 -7.45 16.33
N ALA A 292 14.23 -7.34 15.92
CA ALA A 292 13.79 -6.30 14.99
C ALA A 292 13.83 -4.90 15.63
N LEU A 293 13.49 -4.81 16.91
CA LEU A 293 13.62 -3.59 17.72
C LEU A 293 15.09 -3.25 18.00
N ALA A 294 15.92 -4.26 18.31
CA ALA A 294 17.36 -4.06 18.44
C ALA A 294 17.98 -3.54 17.14
N ALA A 295 17.56 -4.08 15.98
CA ALA A 295 18.01 -3.62 14.68
C ALA A 295 17.49 -2.22 14.30
N TYR A 296 16.36 -1.79 14.88
CA TYR A 296 15.87 -0.42 14.68
C TYR A 296 16.79 0.60 15.36
N ASN A 297 17.21 0.32 16.61
CA ASN A 297 18.09 1.20 17.38
C ASN A 297 19.58 1.07 17.01
N ALA A 298 20.11 -0.14 16.90
CA ALA A 298 21.55 -0.41 16.68
C ALA A 298 21.93 -0.66 15.21
N GLY A 299 20.95 -0.80 14.33
CA GLY A 299 21.15 -1.24 12.95
C GLY A 299 21.26 -2.77 12.81
N GLY A 300 20.73 -3.30 11.70
CA GLY A 300 20.71 -4.75 11.44
C GLY A 300 22.09 -5.39 11.30
N GLY A 301 23.11 -4.64 10.87
CA GLY A 301 24.49 -5.14 10.79
C GLY A 301 25.07 -5.52 12.16
N ALA A 302 24.76 -4.73 13.20
CA ALA A 302 25.17 -5.04 14.56
C ALA A 302 24.47 -6.30 15.08
N VAL A 303 23.16 -6.42 14.88
CA VAL A 303 22.40 -7.62 15.29
C VAL A 303 22.94 -8.89 14.63
N LYS A 304 23.27 -8.84 13.33
CA LYS A 304 23.91 -9.97 12.62
C LYS A 304 25.30 -10.29 13.16
N LYS A 305 26.11 -9.27 13.44
CA LYS A 305 27.48 -9.45 13.95
C LYS A 305 27.49 -10.14 15.31
N TYR A 306 26.55 -9.81 16.18
CA TYR A 306 26.46 -10.35 17.54
C TYR A 306 25.52 -11.55 17.67
N ASP A 307 24.90 -11.98 16.55
CA ASP A 307 23.88 -13.05 16.52
C ASP A 307 22.80 -12.90 17.60
N GLY A 308 22.36 -11.67 17.82
CA GLY A 308 21.53 -11.33 18.97
C GLY A 308 21.44 -9.83 19.23
N ILE A 309 20.89 -9.46 20.38
CA ILE A 309 20.86 -8.06 20.83
C ILE A 309 22.31 -7.64 21.11
N PRO A 310 22.86 -6.64 20.41
CA PRO A 310 24.23 -6.18 20.63
C PRO A 310 24.46 -5.76 22.09
N PRO A 311 25.69 -5.89 22.64
CA PRO A 311 26.00 -5.54 24.02
C PRO A 311 26.07 -4.01 24.26
N PHE A 312 25.33 -3.22 23.48
CA PHE A 312 25.18 -1.78 23.66
C PHE A 312 24.18 -1.52 24.79
N ALA A 313 24.59 -0.72 25.79
CA ALA A 313 23.74 -0.42 26.93
C ALA A 313 22.40 0.22 26.52
N GLU A 314 22.45 1.12 25.54
CA GLU A 314 21.27 1.77 24.97
C GLU A 314 20.31 0.74 24.36
N THR A 315 20.78 -0.13 23.48
CA THR A 315 19.95 -1.11 22.77
C THR A 315 19.33 -2.14 23.72
N ARG A 316 20.09 -2.61 24.72
CA ARG A 316 19.57 -3.53 25.74
C ARG A 316 18.48 -2.88 26.60
N ALA A 317 18.54 -1.58 26.82
CA ALA A 317 17.49 -0.82 27.51
C ALA A 317 16.32 -0.45 26.57
N TYR A 318 16.59 -0.27 25.28
CA TYR A 318 15.61 0.16 24.27
C TYR A 318 14.51 -0.88 24.04
N VAL A 319 14.87 -2.14 23.80
CA VAL A 319 13.92 -3.23 23.51
C VAL A 319 12.84 -3.38 24.60
N PRO A 320 13.17 -3.50 25.90
CA PRO A 320 12.15 -3.60 26.95
C PRO A 320 11.32 -2.33 27.10
N LYS A 321 11.90 -1.13 26.87
CA LYS A 321 11.14 0.14 26.89
C LYS A 321 10.06 0.17 25.83
N VAL A 322 10.37 -0.25 24.59
CA VAL A 322 9.38 -0.29 23.51
C VAL A 322 8.30 -1.33 23.80
N LYS A 323 8.66 -2.50 24.33
CA LYS A 323 7.67 -3.53 24.72
C LYS A 323 6.75 -3.07 25.84
N ALA A 324 7.29 -2.34 26.82
CA ALA A 324 6.48 -1.73 27.88
C ALA A 324 5.54 -0.66 27.33
N ALA A 325 6.02 0.22 26.44
CA ALA A 325 5.19 1.21 25.76
C ALA A 325 4.10 0.54 24.89
N LEU A 326 4.41 -0.58 24.24
CA LEU A 326 3.46 -1.37 23.46
C LEU A 326 2.37 -1.97 24.34
N ALA A 327 2.73 -2.58 25.48
CA ALA A 327 1.78 -3.14 26.43
C ALA A 327 0.86 -2.06 27.04
N ALA A 328 1.38 -0.85 27.25
CA ALA A 328 0.59 0.28 27.76
C ALA A 328 -0.48 0.78 26.77
N LEU A 329 -0.40 0.40 25.49
CA LEU A 329 -1.40 0.73 24.46
C LEU A 329 -2.55 -0.30 24.39
N GLY A 330 -2.61 -1.25 25.34
CA GLY A 330 -3.62 -2.31 25.46
C GLY A 330 -3.53 -3.36 24.38
#